data_AF-A0A7S4UXG9-F1
#
_entry.id   AF-A0A7S4UXG9-F1
#
_cell.length_a   1.000
_cell.length_b   1.000
_cell.length_c   1.000
_cell.angle_alpha   90.00
_cell.angle_beta   90.00
_cell.angle_gamma   90.00
#
_symmetry.space_group_name_H-M   'P 1'
#
loop_
_entity.id
_entity.type
_entity.pdbx_description
1 polymer ?
#
loop_
_entity_poly.entity_id
_entity_poly.type
_entity_poly.pdbx_seq_one_letter_code
_entity_poly.pdbx_strand_id
1 'polypeptide(L)'
;IDQEGNEVASGSGYTQSQTNYIQDQCLESNNVHTFSISDTYGDGICCGVGEGSYQLSLGETTFIEGGVFGSSAGHTFLLSHLGKALVDHSTCDGEVKGGAGEKCS
;
A
#
# COMPACT_ATOMS: atom_id res chain seq x y z
N ILE A 1 -8.56 5.41 0.78
CA ILE A 1 -9.99 5.13 1.07
C ILE A 1 -10.16 3.65 1.35
N ASP A 2 -11.12 3.28 2.21
CA ASP A 2 -11.53 1.89 2.37
C ASP A 2 -12.49 1.45 1.23
N GLN A 3 -12.91 0.18 1.24
CA GLN A 3 -13.79 -0.39 0.21
C GLN A 3 -15.22 0.18 0.27
N GLU A 4 -15.63 0.73 1.41
CA GLU A 4 -16.90 1.43 1.59
C GLU A 4 -16.85 2.87 1.05
N GLY A 5 -15.66 3.33 0.64
CA GLY A 5 -15.44 4.67 0.10
C GLY A 5 -15.16 5.73 1.16
N ASN A 6 -14.96 5.34 2.43
CA ASN A 6 -14.58 6.29 3.47
C ASN A 6 -13.11 6.68 3.33
N GLU A 7 -12.83 7.96 3.57
CA GLU A 7 -11.46 8.45 3.67
C GLU A 7 -10.85 8.07 5.01
N VAL A 8 -9.87 7.18 4.98
CA VAL A 8 -9.15 6.69 6.17
C VAL A 8 -7.83 7.44 6.42
N ALA A 9 -7.30 8.12 5.40
CA ALA A 9 -6.15 9.01 5.46
C ALA A 9 -6.06 9.86 4.19
N SER A 10 -5.49 11.07 4.34
CA SER A 10 -5.17 11.97 3.24
C SER A 10 -4.00 12.87 3.61
N GLY A 11 -3.39 13.48 2.59
CA GLY A 11 -2.33 14.46 2.77
C GLY A 11 -2.11 15.29 1.52
N SER A 12 -1.49 16.46 1.71
CA SER A 12 -1.24 17.43 0.64
C SER A 12 -0.07 18.36 1.02
N GLY A 13 0.33 19.25 0.11
CA GLY A 13 1.33 20.27 0.39
C GLY A 13 2.79 19.80 0.30
N TYR A 14 3.05 18.71 -0.43
CA TYR A 14 4.38 18.14 -0.66
C TYR A 14 5.22 19.00 -1.63
N THR A 15 5.53 20.23 -1.22
CA THR A 15 6.12 21.27 -2.07
C THR A 15 7.60 21.52 -1.82
N GLN A 16 8.14 21.02 -0.70
CA GLN A 16 9.56 21.20 -0.38
C GLN A 16 10.40 20.25 -1.23
N SER A 17 11.37 20.82 -1.95
CA SER A 17 12.28 20.04 -2.79
C SER A 17 13.13 19.07 -1.96
N GLN A 18 13.43 17.91 -2.54
CA GLN A 18 14.35 16.90 -1.95
C GLN A 18 13.99 16.52 -0.51
N THR A 19 12.71 16.52 -0.18
CA THR A 19 12.21 16.23 1.16
C THR A 19 11.42 14.94 1.15
N ASN A 20 11.72 14.05 2.09
CA ASN A 20 10.89 12.87 2.32
C ASN A 20 9.74 13.22 3.25
N TYR A 21 8.53 12.95 2.80
CA TYR A 21 7.31 13.06 3.60
C TYR A 21 6.90 11.65 4.03
N ILE A 22 6.81 11.44 5.34
CA ILE A 22 6.43 10.15 5.94
C ILE A 22 5.10 10.33 6.64
N GLN A 23 4.18 9.40 6.42
CA GLN A 23 2.89 9.33 7.09
C GLN A 23 2.66 7.91 7.60
N ASP A 24 2.41 7.80 8.90
CA ASP A 24 2.03 6.55 9.55
C ASP A 24 0.52 6.54 9.79
N GLN A 25 -0.14 5.46 9.36
CA GLN A 25 -1.58 5.30 9.54
C GLN A 25 -1.95 3.89 9.97
N CYS A 26 -2.89 3.79 10.92
CA CYS A 26 -3.52 2.54 11.28
C CYS A 26 -4.66 2.23 10.29
N LEU A 27 -4.58 1.09 9.61
CA LEU A 27 -5.59 0.62 8.68
C LEU A 27 -6.15 -0.73 9.14
N GLU A 28 -7.44 -0.96 8.88
CA GLU A 28 -8.07 -2.24 9.15
C GLU A 28 -7.50 -3.33 8.23
N SER A 29 -6.97 -4.40 8.81
CA SER A 29 -6.21 -5.40 8.06
C SER A 29 -7.06 -6.30 7.16
N ASN A 30 -8.34 -6.47 7.50
CA ASN A 30 -9.31 -7.27 6.76
C ASN A 30 -10.24 -6.43 5.87
N ASN A 31 -9.86 -5.18 5.59
CA ASN A 31 -10.58 -4.28 4.69
C ASN A 31 -9.70 -3.97 3.46
N VAL A 32 -10.32 -3.89 2.29
CA VAL A 32 -9.62 -3.53 1.05
C VAL A 32 -9.43 -2.02 1.02
N HIS A 33 -8.18 -1.58 0.84
CA HIS A 33 -7.83 -0.17 0.78
C HIS A 33 -7.37 0.20 -0.62
N THR A 34 -7.70 1.42 -1.03
CA THR A 34 -7.13 2.04 -2.23
C THR A 34 -6.30 3.25 -1.82
N PHE A 35 -5.01 3.20 -2.16
CA PHE A 35 -4.11 4.35 -2.15
C PHE A 35 -4.18 5.05 -3.49
N SER A 36 -4.31 6.37 -3.47
CA SER A 36 -4.29 7.21 -4.65
C SER A 36 -3.34 8.38 -4.42
N ILE A 37 -2.54 8.68 -5.43
CA ILE A 37 -1.67 9.85 -5.48
C ILE A 37 -1.94 10.61 -6.77
N SER A 38 -1.87 11.93 -6.71
CA SER A 38 -2.10 12.81 -7.85
C SER A 38 -1.00 13.85 -7.94
N ASP A 39 -0.55 14.09 -9.17
CA ASP A 39 0.39 15.14 -9.51
C ASP A 39 -0.30 16.15 -10.43
N THR A 40 -0.16 17.43 -10.09
CA THR A 40 -0.88 18.53 -10.77
C THR A 40 -0.24 18.89 -12.10
N TYR A 41 1.07 18.66 -12.26
CA TYR A 41 1.79 18.96 -13.49
C TYR A 41 1.61 17.85 -14.54
N GLY A 42 1.27 16.63 -14.10
CA GLY A 42 0.96 15.49 -14.93
C GLY A 42 2.18 14.69 -15.39
N ASP A 43 3.36 14.96 -14.84
CA ASP A 43 4.61 14.28 -15.13
C ASP A 43 5.01 13.25 -14.06
N GLY A 44 4.20 13.12 -13.02
CA GLY A 44 4.44 12.19 -11.91
C GLY A 44 5.38 12.79 -10.88
N ILE A 45 6.01 11.92 -10.07
CA ILE A 45 7.04 12.36 -9.10
C ILE A 45 8.44 12.26 -9.73
N CYS A 46 8.59 11.36 -10.71
CA CYS A 46 9.73 11.25 -11.61
C CYS A 46 9.18 11.24 -13.05
N CYS A 47 9.82 11.82 -14.06
CA CYS A 47 11.21 12.27 -14.20
C CYS A 47 11.24 13.43 -15.22
N GLY A 48 11.84 14.56 -14.85
CA GLY A 48 11.99 15.74 -15.71
C GLY A 48 12.82 16.84 -15.03
N VAL A 49 12.55 17.09 -13.74
CA VAL A 49 13.33 17.95 -12.85
C VAL A 49 13.53 17.28 -11.49
N GLY A 50 14.25 16.16 -11.49
CA GLY A 50 14.58 15.38 -10.28
C GLY A 50 14.10 13.94 -10.34
N GLU A 51 14.70 13.12 -9.49
CA GLU A 51 14.32 11.73 -9.24
C GLU A 51 13.51 11.70 -7.94
N GLY A 52 12.29 11.19 -7.99
CA GLY A 52 11.44 11.08 -6.82
C GLY A 52 10.52 9.87 -6.89
N SER A 53 10.06 9.42 -5.74
CA SER A 53 9.29 8.19 -5.62
C SER A 53 8.35 8.24 -4.41
N TYR A 54 7.42 7.29 -4.36
CA TYR A 54 6.64 6.96 -3.18
C TYR A 54 6.75 5.47 -2.90
N GLN A 55 6.58 5.12 -1.63
CA GLN A 55 6.63 3.74 -1.14
C GLN A 55 5.50 3.53 -0.13
N LEU A 56 4.83 2.38 -0.18
CA LEU A 56 3.97 1.91 0.89
C LEU A 56 4.58 0.67 1.55
N SER A 57 4.66 0.73 2.88
CA SER A 57 5.32 -0.28 3.70
C SER A 57 4.46 -0.65 4.91
N LEU A 58 4.50 -1.93 5.29
CA LEU A 58 3.91 -2.45 6.52
C LEU A 58 5.06 -2.99 7.39
N GLY A 59 5.44 -2.24 8.43
CA GLY A 59 6.68 -2.50 9.16
C GLY A 59 7.89 -2.36 8.24
N GLU A 60 8.72 -3.40 8.16
CA GLU A 60 9.90 -3.44 7.29
C GLU A 60 9.60 -3.94 5.87
N THR A 61 8.35 -4.34 5.60
CA THR A 61 7.97 -4.90 4.29
C THR A 61 7.36 -3.85 3.39
N THR A 62 8.10 -3.46 2.37
CA THR A 62 7.58 -2.68 1.25
C THR A 62 6.76 -3.56 0.33
N PHE A 63 5.56 -3.10 -0.05
CA PHE A 63 4.66 -3.85 -0.93
C PHE A 63 4.23 -3.09 -2.18
N ILE A 64 4.37 -1.75 -2.19
CA ILE A 64 4.15 -0.92 -3.37
C ILE A 64 5.27 0.12 -3.44
N GLU A 65 5.81 0.30 -4.65
CA GLU A 65 6.74 1.37 -4.99
C GLU A 65 6.30 2.01 -6.31
N GLY A 66 6.53 3.30 -6.44
CA GLY A 66 6.24 4.01 -7.67
C GLY A 66 6.87 5.39 -7.71
N GLY A 67 6.68 6.10 -8.80
CA GLY A 67 7.21 7.44 -8.98
C GLY A 67 6.96 7.97 -10.39
N VAL A 68 7.03 7.08 -11.38
CA VAL A 68 6.73 7.40 -12.78
C VAL A 68 5.26 7.10 -13.07
N PHE A 69 4.48 8.16 -13.25
CA PHE A 69 3.08 8.11 -13.68
C PHE A 69 2.72 9.45 -14.34
N GLY A 70 1.52 9.57 -14.92
CA GLY A 70 1.04 10.84 -15.44
C GLY A 70 0.47 11.72 -14.32
N SER A 71 -0.80 12.10 -14.44
CA SER A 71 -1.48 12.90 -13.40
C SER A 71 -1.86 12.13 -12.14
N SER A 72 -1.87 10.80 -12.16
CA SER A 72 -2.23 10.01 -10.97
C SER A 72 -1.75 8.56 -11.04
N ALA A 73 -1.58 7.96 -9.87
CA ALA A 73 -1.45 6.52 -9.70
C ALA A 73 -2.41 6.04 -8.60
N GLY A 74 -2.90 4.81 -8.73
CA GLY A 74 -3.82 4.19 -7.78
C GLY A 74 -3.46 2.72 -7.57
N HIS A 75 -3.48 2.27 -6.32
CA HIS A 75 -3.18 0.90 -5.94
C HIS A 75 -4.18 0.39 -4.93
N THR A 76 -4.73 -0.78 -5.19
CA THR A 76 -5.65 -1.46 -4.29
C THR A 76 -4.94 -2.62 -3.62
N PHE A 77 -5.01 -2.70 -2.29
CA PHE A 77 -4.34 -3.73 -1.50
C PHE A 77 -5.18 -4.15 -0.30
N LEU A 78 -4.86 -5.32 0.25
CA LEU A 78 -5.47 -5.86 1.45
C LEU A 78 -4.36 -6.35 2.37
N LEU A 79 -4.21 -5.71 3.53
CA LEU A 79 -3.04 -5.93 4.42
C LEU A 79 -2.94 -7.38 4.92
N SER A 80 -4.08 -8.05 5.14
CA SER A 80 -4.09 -9.46 5.54
C SER A 80 -3.49 -10.40 4.48
N HIS A 81 -3.42 -10.00 3.21
CA HIS A 81 -2.72 -10.74 2.16
C HIS A 81 -1.21 -10.44 2.11
N LEU A 82 -0.77 -9.28 2.59
CA LEU A 82 0.65 -8.91 2.62
C LEU A 82 1.40 -9.71 3.70
N GLY A 83 0.75 -9.97 4.83
CA GLY A 83 1.28 -10.89 5.85
C GLY A 83 1.35 -12.35 5.38
N LYS A 84 0.58 -12.73 4.35
CA LYS A 84 0.65 -14.06 3.72
C LYS A 84 1.59 -14.13 2.53
N ALA A 85 1.89 -13.02 1.85
CA ALA A 85 2.92 -13.01 0.81
C ALA A 85 4.34 -13.31 1.35
N LEU A 86 4.57 -13.11 2.66
CA LEU A 86 5.80 -13.50 3.36
C LEU A 86 5.81 -14.95 3.86
N VAL A 87 4.65 -15.62 3.84
CA VAL A 87 4.55 -17.06 4.08
C VAL A 87 4.22 -17.66 2.72
N ASP A 88 5.25 -18.00 1.96
CA ASP A 88 5.16 -18.75 0.71
C ASP A 88 3.95 -19.69 0.72
N HIS A 89 2.88 -19.26 0.08
CA HIS A 89 1.68 -20.06 -0.12
C HIS A 89 1.73 -20.64 -1.53
N SER A 90 2.94 -21.06 -1.96
CA SER A 90 3.11 -21.97 -3.10
C SER A 90 2.86 -23.44 -2.73
N THR A 91 2.50 -23.71 -1.47
CA THR A 91 2.20 -25.07 -0.98
C THR A 91 0.78 -25.20 -0.46
N CYS A 92 -0.22 -24.91 -1.30
CA CYS A 92 -1.58 -25.40 -1.08
C CYS A 92 -2.17 -26.01 -2.36
N ASP A 93 -1.48 -27.04 -2.85
CA ASP A 93 -2.13 -28.18 -3.48
C ASP A 93 -1.92 -29.37 -2.55
N GLY A 94 -2.92 -29.63 -1.70
CA GLY A 94 -2.81 -30.63 -0.65
C GLY A 94 -3.96 -30.56 0.33
N GLU A 95 -5.13 -31.01 -0.11
CA GLU A 95 -6.24 -31.39 0.76
C GLU A 95 -5.74 -32.32 1.88
N VAL A 96 -5.73 -31.84 3.13
CA VAL A 96 -5.74 -32.71 4.31
C VAL A 96 -6.85 -32.22 5.24
N LYS A 97 -7.88 -33.05 5.33
CA LYS A 97 -8.92 -32.93 6.34
C LYS A 97 -8.35 -33.14 7.73
N GLY A 98 -8.72 -32.25 8.66
CA GLY A 98 -8.86 -32.58 10.07
C GLY A 98 -8.13 -31.65 11.03
N GLY A 99 -8.84 -31.23 12.07
CA GLY A 99 -8.23 -30.91 13.37
C GLY A 99 -8.45 -29.50 13.90
N ALA A 100 -9.51 -29.37 14.71
CA ALA A 100 -9.65 -28.51 15.89
C ALA A 100 -8.75 -27.26 16.07
N GLY A 101 -9.39 -26.10 15.87
CA GLY A 101 -9.50 -25.01 16.85
C GLY A 101 -8.24 -24.42 17.50
N GLU A 102 -7.96 -23.16 17.19
CA GLU A 102 -7.34 -22.22 18.12
C GLU A 102 -8.07 -20.86 18.05
N LYS A 103 -8.61 -20.44 19.19
CA LYS A 103 -9.13 -19.09 19.43
C LYS A 103 -7.95 -18.21 19.80
N CYS A 104 -7.78 -17.08 19.12
CA CYS A 104 -6.88 -16.03 19.58
C CYS A 104 -7.38 -15.49 20.94
N SER A 105 -6.50 -15.46 21.93
CA SER A 105 -6.65 -14.69 23.18
C SER A 105 -5.98 -13.33 23.04
#